data_AF-X0ZA60-F1
#
_entry.id   AF-X0ZA60-F1
#
_cell.length_a   1.000
_cell.length_b   1.000
_cell.length_c   1.000
_cell.angle_alpha   90.00
_cell.angle_beta   90.00
_cell.angle_gamma   90.00
#
_symmetry.space_group_name_H-M   'P 1'
#
loop_
_entity.id
_entity.type
_entity.pdbx_description
1 polymer ?
#
loop_
_entity_poly.entity_id
_entity_poly.type
_entity_poly.pdbx_seq_one_letter_code
_entity_poly.pdbx_strand_id
1 'polypeptide(L)'
;MSKGKIQGMFPEKYELKKTIEKDWQTFLKKNTYLIFDEKRKNFKEINQLAKFPRQTIFNFKIRKVIRKFRKVLRSLIEEINNYNNYFIKKRLKEHSSFFKGKDDKLKYPLDEDQRLAVIKDDKHNLVIAGAGSGKTSVISSRIAYLIRRNDKVDKSR
;
A
#
# COMPACT_ATOMS: atom_id res chain seq x y z
N MET A 1 -28.86 6.11 27.56
CA MET A 1 -27.69 5.21 27.38
C MET A 1 -26.73 5.44 28.55
N SER A 2 -26.40 4.37 29.28
CA SER A 2 -25.58 4.40 30.50
C SER A 2 -24.12 4.80 30.24
N LYS A 3 -23.50 5.53 31.19
CA LYS A 3 -22.07 5.90 31.23
C LYS A 3 -21.13 4.70 30.94
N GLY A 4 -21.56 3.47 31.21
CA GLY A 4 -20.80 2.24 30.94
C GLY A 4 -20.51 1.98 29.45
N LYS A 5 -21.39 2.39 28.52
CA LYS A 5 -21.15 2.18 27.06
C LYS A 5 -20.02 3.06 26.50
N ILE A 6 -19.74 4.20 27.13
CA ILE A 6 -18.70 5.14 26.68
C ILE A 6 -17.31 4.68 27.13
N GLN A 7 -17.22 4.02 28.29
CA GLN A 7 -15.96 3.59 28.89
C GLN A 7 -15.40 2.32 28.20
N GLY A 8 -16.25 1.46 27.65
CA GLY A 8 -15.84 0.28 26.85
C GLY A 8 -15.43 0.58 25.39
N MET A 9 -15.93 1.67 24.80
CA MET A 9 -15.70 1.98 23.38
C MET A 9 -14.25 2.39 23.05
N PHE A 10 -13.55 3.05 23.98
CA PHE A 10 -12.16 3.47 23.76
C PHE A 10 -11.18 2.29 23.82
N PRO A 11 -11.22 1.40 24.83
CA PRO A 11 -10.43 0.18 24.86
C PRO A 11 -10.53 -0.66 23.57
N GLU A 12 -11.75 -0.94 23.10
CA GLU A 12 -11.98 -1.69 21.85
C GLU A 12 -11.31 -1.02 20.65
N LYS A 13 -11.44 0.31 20.52
CA LYS A 13 -10.79 1.08 19.45
C LYS A 13 -9.27 1.08 19.55
N TYR A 14 -8.72 1.05 20.76
CA TYR A 14 -7.27 0.95 20.96
C TYR A 14 -6.74 -0.44 20.59
N GLU A 15 -7.45 -1.52 20.93
CA GLU A 15 -7.07 -2.88 20.57
C GLU A 15 -7.19 -3.12 19.05
N LEU A 16 -8.27 -2.65 18.42
CA LEU A 16 -8.40 -2.72 16.97
C LEU A 16 -7.32 -1.88 16.26
N LYS A 17 -6.96 -0.71 16.80
CA LYS A 17 -5.84 0.10 16.29
C LYS A 17 -4.51 -0.67 16.35
N LYS A 18 -4.19 -1.32 17.48
CA LYS A 18 -2.98 -2.16 17.60
C LYS A 18 -2.98 -3.30 16.59
N THR A 19 -4.14 -3.90 16.35
CA THR A 19 -4.30 -4.98 15.36
C THR A 19 -3.95 -4.50 13.96
N ILE A 20 -4.53 -3.38 13.52
CA ILE A 20 -4.21 -2.79 12.20
C ILE A 20 -2.73 -2.42 12.09
N GLU A 21 -2.14 -1.84 13.15
CA GLU A 21 -0.71 -1.52 13.16
C GLU A 21 0.14 -2.79 13.01
N LYS A 22 -0.20 -3.88 13.71
CA LYS A 22 0.48 -5.17 13.59
C LYS A 22 0.33 -5.78 12.19
N ASP A 23 -0.86 -5.72 11.61
CA ASP A 23 -1.15 -6.24 10.27
C ASP A 23 -0.38 -5.46 9.21
N TRP A 24 -0.32 -4.13 9.35
CA TRP A 24 0.49 -3.27 8.50
C TRP A 24 1.97 -3.60 8.60
N GLN A 25 2.52 -3.72 9.81
CA GLN A 25 3.93 -4.12 10.00
C GLN A 25 4.21 -5.52 9.43
N THR A 26 3.27 -6.44 9.54
CA THR A 26 3.38 -7.79 8.95
C THR A 26 3.38 -7.71 7.42
N PHE A 27 2.54 -6.85 6.83
CA PHE A 27 2.55 -6.58 5.40
C PHE A 27 3.88 -5.96 4.94
N LEU A 28 4.42 -4.97 5.66
CA LEU A 28 5.69 -4.33 5.30
C LEU A 28 6.85 -5.33 5.18
N LYS A 29 6.88 -6.36 6.03
CA LYS A 29 7.88 -7.45 5.97
C LYS A 29 7.82 -8.26 4.68
N LYS A 30 6.68 -8.29 3.99
CA LYS A 30 6.55 -8.98 2.69
C LYS A 30 7.34 -8.27 1.58
N ASN A 31 7.67 -6.98 1.75
CA ASN A 31 8.41 -6.17 0.78
C ASN A 31 7.86 -6.30 -0.67
N THR A 32 6.55 -6.19 -0.82
CA THR A 32 5.75 -6.49 -2.03
C THR A 32 4.89 -5.30 -2.41
N TYR A 33 4.44 -5.22 -3.66
CA TYR A 33 3.45 -4.22 -4.08
C TYR A 33 2.16 -4.31 -3.26
N LEU A 34 1.59 -3.18 -2.83
CA LEU A 34 0.29 -3.14 -2.16
C LEU A 34 -0.82 -3.08 -3.21
N ILE A 35 -1.49 -4.21 -3.42
CA ILE A 35 -2.58 -4.33 -4.40
C ILE A 35 -3.81 -3.52 -3.96
N PHE A 36 -4.67 -3.20 -4.93
CA PHE A 36 -5.87 -2.39 -4.70
C PHE A 36 -6.78 -2.98 -3.62
N ASP A 37 -7.02 -4.29 -3.63
CA ASP A 37 -7.94 -4.94 -2.71
C ASP A 37 -7.44 -4.90 -1.26
N GLU A 38 -6.14 -5.16 -1.04
CA GLU A 38 -5.50 -5.03 0.29
C GLU A 38 -5.56 -3.58 0.78
N LYS A 39 -5.25 -2.61 -0.09
CA LYS A 39 -5.37 -1.18 0.24
C LYS A 39 -6.79 -0.79 0.62
N ARG A 40 -7.78 -1.26 -0.15
CA ARG A 40 -9.20 -1.00 0.09
C ARG A 40 -9.68 -1.61 1.41
N LYS A 41 -9.24 -2.84 1.72
CA LYS A 41 -9.55 -3.50 3.00
C LYS A 41 -9.02 -2.68 4.18
N ASN A 42 -7.75 -2.28 4.14
CA ASN A 42 -7.12 -1.47 5.19
C ASN A 42 -7.89 -0.15 5.42
N PHE A 43 -8.28 0.54 4.34
CA PHE A 43 -9.08 1.77 4.47
C PHE A 43 -10.48 1.54 5.01
N LYS A 44 -11.13 0.41 4.70
CA LYS A 44 -12.44 0.08 5.29
C LYS A 44 -12.32 -0.05 6.81
N GLU A 45 -11.30 -0.74 7.30
CA GLU A 45 -11.05 -0.94 8.74
C GLU A 45 -10.70 0.38 9.45
N ILE A 46 -9.81 1.18 8.86
CA ILE A 46 -9.43 2.49 9.42
C ILE A 46 -10.63 3.46 9.43
N ASN A 47 -11.46 3.46 8.40
CA ASN A 47 -12.66 4.30 8.35
C ASN A 47 -13.69 3.90 9.41
N GLN A 48 -13.82 2.60 9.72
CA GLN A 48 -14.66 2.15 10.83
C GLN A 48 -14.12 2.67 12.17
N LEU A 49 -12.80 2.61 12.39
CA LEU A 49 -12.17 3.17 13.59
C LEU A 49 -12.40 4.67 13.76
N ALA A 50 -12.45 5.42 12.66
CA ALA A 50 -12.63 6.88 12.69
C ALA A 50 -14.06 7.32 13.09
N LYS A 51 -15.06 6.43 13.06
CA LYS A 51 -16.46 6.75 13.41
C LYS A 51 -16.64 6.84 14.92
N PHE A 52 -17.11 7.98 15.43
CA PHE A 52 -17.45 8.17 16.85
C PHE A 52 -18.91 8.62 16.99
N PRO A 53 -19.66 8.17 18.00
CA PRO A 53 -21.03 8.63 18.24
C PRO A 53 -21.07 10.13 18.50
N ARG A 54 -22.09 10.83 17.97
CA ARG A 54 -22.25 12.28 18.16
C ARG A 54 -22.37 12.68 19.64
N GLN A 55 -22.98 11.82 20.48
CA GLN A 55 -23.14 12.13 21.91
C GLN A 55 -21.80 12.17 22.69
N THR A 56 -20.77 11.46 22.22
CA THR A 56 -19.47 11.37 22.90
C THR A 56 -18.64 12.67 22.79
N ILE A 57 -19.11 13.64 22.01
CA ILE A 57 -18.40 14.89 21.71
C ILE A 57 -18.64 15.95 22.79
N PHE A 58 -19.60 15.85 23.72
CA PHE A 58 -19.87 16.95 24.68
C PHE A 58 -18.83 17.10 25.81
N ASN A 59 -17.97 16.11 26.07
CA ASN A 59 -16.95 16.18 27.12
C ASN A 59 -15.58 16.63 26.57
N PHE A 60 -15.02 17.72 27.11
CA PHE A 60 -13.74 18.32 26.69
C PHE A 60 -12.54 17.34 26.75
N LYS A 61 -12.42 16.53 27.82
CA LYS A 61 -11.35 15.53 27.94
C LYS A 61 -11.43 14.49 26.82
N ILE A 62 -12.65 14.04 26.51
CA ILE A 62 -12.91 13.07 25.45
C ILE A 62 -12.58 13.65 24.07
N ARG A 63 -12.93 14.92 23.80
CA ARG A 63 -12.56 15.61 22.54
C ARG A 63 -11.06 15.57 22.29
N LYS A 64 -10.23 15.82 23.32
CA LYS A 64 -8.77 15.81 23.21
C LYS A 64 -8.23 14.42 22.83
N VAL A 65 -8.77 13.36 23.43
CA VAL A 65 -8.42 11.97 23.11
C VAL A 65 -8.81 11.62 21.68
N ILE A 66 -10.05 11.95 21.26
CA ILE A 66 -10.52 11.71 19.89
C ILE A 66 -9.65 12.44 18.87
N ARG A 67 -9.26 13.69 19.16
CA ARG A 67 -8.37 14.46 18.29
C ARG A 67 -7.00 13.80 18.13
N LYS A 68 -6.40 13.33 19.23
CA LYS A 68 -5.12 12.59 19.18
C LYS A 68 -5.27 11.30 18.36
N PHE A 69 -6.34 10.55 18.59
CA PHE A 69 -6.63 9.32 17.85
C PHE A 69 -6.78 9.57 16.35
N ARG A 70 -7.56 10.58 15.96
CA ARG A 70 -7.71 10.98 14.54
C ARG A 70 -6.39 11.39 13.90
N LYS A 71 -5.50 12.07 14.62
CA LYS A 71 -4.17 12.43 14.10
C LYS A 71 -3.35 11.19 13.76
N VAL A 72 -3.37 10.18 14.63
CA VAL A 72 -2.66 8.91 14.39
C VAL A 72 -3.25 8.16 13.19
N LEU A 73 -4.58 8.06 13.09
CA LEU A 73 -5.22 7.42 11.92
C LEU A 73 -4.88 8.12 10.61
N ARG A 74 -4.83 9.47 10.61
CA ARG A 74 -4.41 10.23 9.42
C ARG A 74 -2.99 9.89 9.00
N SER A 75 -2.06 9.79 9.95
CA SER A 75 -0.68 9.40 9.68
C SER A 75 -0.58 8.02 9.04
N LEU A 76 -1.35 7.04 9.55
CA LEU A 76 -1.38 5.69 8.99
C LEU A 76 -1.99 5.66 7.57
N ILE A 77 -3.06 6.43 7.34
CA ILE A 77 -3.66 6.57 6.00
C ILE A 77 -2.65 7.14 5.01
N GLU A 78 -1.88 8.15 5.42
CA GLU A 78 -0.85 8.77 4.59
C GLU A 78 0.27 7.79 4.26
N GLU A 79 0.75 7.03 5.25
CA GLU A 79 1.75 5.98 5.05
C GLU A 79 1.28 4.92 4.04
N ILE A 80 0.07 4.39 4.21
CA ILE A 80 -0.53 3.41 3.29
C ILE A 80 -0.72 3.99 1.88
N ASN A 81 -1.10 5.27 1.78
CA ASN A 81 -1.25 5.94 0.49
C ASN A 81 0.07 6.10 -0.26
N ASN A 82 1.13 6.42 0.48
CA ASN A 82 2.45 6.70 -0.09
C ASN A 82 3.30 5.44 -0.30
N TYR A 83 2.92 4.31 0.30
CA TYR A 83 3.67 3.06 0.27
C TYR A 83 4.07 2.62 -1.15
N ASN A 84 3.13 2.55 -2.10
CA ASN A 84 3.44 2.09 -3.46
C ASN A 84 4.41 3.03 -4.19
N ASN A 85 4.34 4.34 -3.92
CA ASN A 85 5.29 5.29 -4.51
C ASN A 85 6.70 5.06 -3.98
N TYR A 86 6.84 4.83 -2.67
CA TYR A 86 8.12 4.44 -2.06
C TYR A 86 8.63 3.11 -2.61
N PHE A 87 7.75 2.10 -2.68
CA PHE A 87 8.06 0.78 -3.23
C PHE A 87 8.58 0.88 -4.67
N ILE A 88 7.87 1.60 -5.54
CA ILE A 88 8.26 1.78 -6.95
C ILE A 88 9.64 2.44 -7.04
N LYS A 89 9.87 3.54 -6.31
CA LYS A 89 11.17 4.23 -6.31
C LYS A 89 12.30 3.31 -5.85
N LYS A 90 12.06 2.51 -4.80
CA LYS A 90 13.00 1.51 -4.31
C LYS A 90 13.31 0.46 -5.38
N ARG A 91 12.29 -0.11 -6.04
CA ARG A 91 12.47 -1.12 -7.10
C ARG A 91 13.17 -0.59 -8.34
N LEU A 92 12.89 0.65 -8.75
CA LEU A 92 13.59 1.32 -9.85
C LEU A 92 15.09 1.45 -9.57
N LYS A 93 15.46 1.71 -8.31
CA LYS A 93 16.86 1.80 -7.89
C LYS A 93 17.52 0.42 -7.82
N GLU A 94 16.87 -0.54 -7.17
CA GLU A 94 17.38 -1.92 -7.00
C GLU A 94 17.63 -2.61 -8.34
N HIS A 95 16.74 -2.44 -9.32
CA HIS A 95 16.84 -3.07 -10.64
C HIS A 95 17.31 -2.09 -11.73
N SER A 96 18.02 -1.02 -11.37
CA SER A 96 18.41 0.03 -12.34
C SER A 96 19.30 -0.49 -13.47
N SER A 97 20.22 -1.42 -13.16
CA SER A 97 21.12 -2.02 -14.15
C SER A 97 20.35 -2.81 -15.22
N PHE A 98 19.41 -3.65 -14.77
CA PHE A 98 18.46 -4.37 -15.61
C PHE A 98 17.66 -3.44 -16.53
N PHE A 99 17.02 -2.41 -15.98
CA PHE A 99 16.21 -1.47 -16.78
C PHE A 99 17.03 -0.64 -17.79
N LYS A 100 18.32 -0.45 -17.51
CA LYS A 100 19.27 0.19 -18.43
C LYS A 100 19.87 -0.78 -19.46
N GLY A 101 19.43 -2.04 -19.45
CA GLY A 101 19.85 -3.07 -20.40
C GLY A 101 21.26 -3.61 -20.20
N LYS A 102 21.89 -3.31 -19.05
CA LYS A 102 23.25 -3.74 -18.75
C LYS A 102 23.35 -5.22 -18.38
N ASP A 103 22.29 -5.77 -17.79
CA ASP A 103 22.30 -7.13 -17.25
C ASP A 103 22.06 -8.20 -18.35
N ASP A 104 21.24 -7.88 -19.35
CA ASP A 104 20.76 -8.84 -20.36
C ASP A 104 21.13 -8.47 -21.80
N LYS A 105 21.94 -7.42 -21.99
CA LYS A 105 22.20 -6.81 -23.31
C LYS A 105 20.89 -6.47 -24.05
N LEU A 106 19.88 -5.97 -23.33
CA LEU A 106 18.67 -5.42 -23.97
C LEU A 106 19.11 -4.38 -25.01
N LYS A 107 18.70 -4.58 -26.25
CA LYS A 107 19.08 -3.71 -27.38
C LYS A 107 18.71 -2.25 -27.13
N TYR A 108 17.65 -2.02 -26.35
CA TYR A 108 17.18 -0.69 -25.96
C TYR A 108 16.80 -0.66 -24.48
N PRO A 109 17.31 0.32 -23.68
CA PRO A 109 16.83 0.59 -22.33
C PRO A 109 15.33 0.89 -22.31
N LEU A 110 14.64 0.49 -21.24
CA LEU A 110 13.24 0.88 -21.06
C LEU A 110 13.12 2.35 -20.67
N ASP A 111 12.11 3.05 -21.18
CA ASP A 111 11.74 4.38 -20.70
C ASP A 111 11.02 4.32 -19.34
N GLU A 112 10.65 5.47 -18.77
CA GLU A 112 10.05 5.52 -17.44
C GLU A 112 8.68 4.83 -17.38
N ASP A 113 7.80 5.04 -18.36
CA ASP A 113 6.47 4.45 -18.38
C ASP A 113 6.53 2.93 -18.54
N GLN A 114 7.45 2.44 -19.38
CA GLN A 114 7.73 1.02 -19.54
C GLN A 114 8.26 0.40 -18.25
N ARG A 115 9.18 1.07 -17.54
CA ARG A 115 9.67 0.60 -16.22
C ARG A 115 8.54 0.55 -15.19
N LEU A 116 7.68 1.57 -15.17
CA LEU A 116 6.51 1.58 -14.29
C LEU A 116 5.54 0.45 -14.62
N ALA A 117 5.30 0.17 -15.90
CA ALA A 117 4.47 -0.95 -16.36
C ALA A 117 5.06 -2.32 -15.99
N VAL A 118 6.39 -2.43 -15.87
CA VAL A 118 7.06 -3.64 -15.38
C VAL A 118 6.92 -3.80 -13.86
N ILE A 119 7.08 -2.73 -13.07
CA ILE A 119 7.11 -2.78 -11.60
C ILE A 119 5.72 -2.85 -10.97
N LYS A 120 4.73 -2.14 -11.54
CA LYS A 120 3.36 -2.13 -10.99
C LYS A 120 2.77 -3.53 -11.05
N ASP A 121 2.36 -4.04 -9.89
CA ASP A 121 1.94 -5.42 -9.73
C ASP A 121 0.65 -5.50 -8.92
N ASP A 122 -0.38 -4.80 -9.40
CA ASP A 122 -1.74 -5.00 -8.90
C ASP A 122 -2.28 -6.37 -9.39
N LYS A 123 -3.42 -6.80 -8.85
CA LYS A 123 -4.05 -8.08 -9.24
C LYS A 123 -4.34 -8.14 -10.75
N HIS A 124 -4.80 -7.03 -11.30
CA HIS A 124 -5.00 -6.84 -12.73
C HIS A 124 -4.33 -5.53 -13.15
N ASN A 125 -3.46 -5.60 -14.16
CA ASN A 125 -2.73 -4.44 -14.67
C ASN A 125 -3.14 -4.16 -16.11
N LEU A 126 -3.68 -2.97 -16.38
CA LEU A 126 -3.99 -2.50 -17.72
C LEU A 126 -2.85 -1.59 -18.21
N VAL A 127 -2.22 -1.95 -19.32
CA VAL A 127 -1.17 -1.17 -19.98
C VAL A 127 -1.66 -0.77 -21.37
N ILE A 128 -1.87 0.53 -21.58
CA ILE A 128 -2.32 1.09 -22.86
C ILE A 128 -1.11 1.68 -23.57
N ALA A 129 -0.87 1.30 -24.83
CA ALA A 129 0.28 1.79 -25.59
C ALA A 129 0.00 1.80 -27.10
N GLY A 130 0.55 2.79 -27.81
CA GLY A 130 0.44 2.94 -29.27
C GLY A 130 1.22 1.88 -30.06
N ALA A 131 1.12 1.89 -31.39
CA ALA A 131 2.02 1.10 -32.24
C ALA A 131 3.48 1.56 -32.05
N GLY A 132 4.45 0.63 -32.12
CA GLY A 132 5.88 0.96 -31.96
C GLY A 132 6.36 1.29 -30.53
N SER A 133 5.46 1.36 -29.54
CA SER A 133 5.77 1.70 -28.13
C SER A 133 6.52 0.61 -27.33
N GLY A 134 6.94 -0.47 -27.97
CA GLY A 134 7.70 -1.54 -27.30
C GLY A 134 6.86 -2.50 -26.45
N LYS A 135 5.57 -2.70 -26.72
CA LYS A 135 4.67 -3.62 -25.99
C LYS A 135 5.28 -4.99 -25.70
N THR A 136 5.85 -5.65 -26.70
CA THR A 136 6.52 -6.95 -26.54
C THR A 136 7.73 -6.85 -25.62
N SER A 137 8.51 -5.77 -25.72
CA SER A 137 9.66 -5.52 -24.83
C SER A 137 9.21 -5.39 -23.38
N VAL A 138 8.14 -4.62 -23.12
CA VAL A 138 7.55 -4.46 -21.78
C VAL A 138 7.11 -5.80 -21.20
N ILE A 139 6.44 -6.64 -21.99
CA ILE A 139 6.00 -7.98 -21.53
C ILE A 139 7.21 -8.86 -21.20
N SER A 140 8.19 -8.95 -22.09
CA SER A 140 9.41 -9.74 -21.86
C SER A 140 10.18 -9.26 -20.64
N SER A 141 10.36 -7.95 -20.49
CA SER A 141 11.01 -7.36 -19.32
C SER A 141 10.20 -7.59 -18.05
N ARG A 142 8.87 -7.60 -18.10
CA ARG A 142 8.03 -7.94 -16.95
C ARG A 142 8.25 -9.38 -16.52
N ILE A 143 8.24 -10.33 -17.45
CA ILE A 143 8.54 -11.74 -17.13
C ILE A 143 9.90 -11.87 -16.46
N ALA A 144 10.93 -11.23 -17.03
CA ALA A 144 12.28 -11.28 -16.50
C ALA A 144 12.37 -10.62 -15.10
N TYR A 145 11.67 -9.50 -14.89
CA TYR A 145 11.57 -8.85 -13.57
C TYR A 145 10.90 -9.76 -12.53
N LEU A 146 9.79 -10.42 -12.89
CA LEU A 146 9.06 -11.32 -12.01
C LEU A 146 9.90 -12.53 -11.57
N ILE A 147 10.80 -13.00 -12.43
CA ILE A 147 11.75 -14.08 -12.10
C ILE A 147 12.85 -13.58 -11.15
N ARG A 148 13.31 -12.33 -11.32
CA ARG A 148 14.44 -11.75 -10.57
C ARG A 148 14.09 -11.19 -9.21
N ARG A 149 12.83 -10.84 -8.99
CA ARG A 149 12.41 -10.20 -7.73
C ARG A 149 12.37 -11.22 -6.59
N ASN A 150 12.74 -10.78 -5.39
CA ASN A 150 12.85 -11.64 -4.22
C ASN A 150 11.56 -11.77 -3.40
N ASP A 151 10.57 -10.91 -3.65
CA ASP A 151 9.26 -10.99 -3.01
C ASP A 151 8.42 -12.08 -3.67
N LYS A 152 7.99 -13.06 -2.88
CA LYS A 152 7.05 -14.08 -3.31
C LYS A 152 5.66 -13.47 -3.41
N VAL A 153 5.09 -13.45 -4.61
CA VAL A 153 3.65 -13.23 -4.74
C VAL A 153 2.94 -14.49 -4.26
N ASP A 154 2.15 -14.31 -3.21
CA ASP A 154 1.28 -15.34 -2.71
C ASP A 154 0.28 -15.74 -3.81
N LYS A 155 0.20 -17.03 -4.14
CA LYS A 155 -0.65 -17.54 -5.23
C LYS A 155 -2.13 -17.33 -4.94
N SER A 156 -2.51 -17.10 -3.68
CA SER A 156 -3.89 -16.84 -3.26
C SER A 156 -4.27 -15.35 -3.23
N ARG A 157 -3.39 -14.44 -3.64
CA ARG A 157 -3.72 -13.01 -3.77
C ARG A 157 -4.58 -12.73 -5.01
#